data_AF-A0A194QAA1-F1
#
_entry.id   AF-A0A194QAA1-F1
#
_cell.length_a   1.000
_cell.length_b   1.000
_cell.length_c   1.000
_cell.angle_alpha   90.00
_cell.angle_beta   90.00
_cell.angle_gamma   90.00
#
_symmetry.space_group_name_H-M   'P 1'
#
loop_
_entity.id
_entity.type
_entity.pdbx_description
1 polymer ?
#
loop_
_entity_poly.entity_id
_entity_poly.type
_entity_poly.pdbx_seq_one_letter_code
_entity_poly.pdbx_strand_id
1 'polypeptide(L)'
;MWSDYEACRRRVLSLSLAQEPARCSGAEREVFLRTVLDLGQALSVHALGALLRHLDLNWANLSLNLYGKPEFLRLKRVSLADIVCIDEDTYSGLQVFSALAHPAGLRRGARGSAREGLSLYQLLGKCASRLGHAALRVLMRHPSSELATLQRRLDVIEFFTRPENDSLMRNICSSLRYIRNVNVRHSLFGI
;
A
#
# COMPACT_ATOMS: atom_id res chain seq x y z
N MET A 1 3.50 28.02 -7.34
CA MET A 1 2.86 28.75 -6.21
C MET A 1 2.67 27.75 -5.08
N TRP A 2 3.57 27.78 -4.10
CA TRP A 2 3.51 26.89 -2.93
C TRP A 2 2.15 27.09 -2.25
N SER A 3 1.40 26.01 -2.06
CA SER A 3 0.13 26.10 -1.33
C SER A 3 0.41 26.57 0.09
N ASP A 4 -0.20 27.69 0.47
CA ASP A 4 -0.19 28.23 1.82
C ASP A 4 -0.50 27.13 2.86
N TYR A 5 0.28 27.07 3.95
CA TYR A 5 0.15 26.03 4.99
C TYR A 5 -1.29 26.00 5.53
N GLU A 6 -1.90 27.16 5.75
CA GLU A 6 -3.29 27.23 6.23
C GLU A 6 -4.30 26.67 5.22
N ALA A 7 -4.02 26.80 3.92
CA ALA A 7 -4.87 26.19 2.89
C ALA A 7 -4.72 24.66 2.87
N CYS A 8 -3.50 24.14 3.04
CA CYS A 8 -3.26 22.70 3.18
C CYS A 8 -3.90 22.15 4.45
N ARG A 9 -3.72 22.83 5.59
CA ARG A 9 -4.31 22.47 6.88
C ARG A 9 -5.83 22.42 6.81
N ARG A 10 -6.48 23.44 6.24
CA ARG A 10 -7.93 23.46 6.01
C ARG A 10 -8.41 22.27 5.17
N ARG A 11 -7.68 21.92 4.09
CA ARG A 11 -8.02 20.78 3.25
C ARG A 11 -7.90 19.45 4.00
N VAL A 12 -6.83 19.26 4.76
CA VAL A 12 -6.65 18.08 5.62
C VAL A 12 -7.77 17.97 6.65
N LEU A 13 -8.16 19.07 7.30
CA LEU A 13 -9.26 19.07 8.25
C LEU A 13 -10.61 18.79 7.59
N SER A 14 -10.81 19.14 6.32
CA SER A 14 -12.05 18.83 5.58
C SER A 14 -12.15 17.38 5.07
N LEU A 15 -11.12 16.56 5.27
CA LEU A 15 -11.06 15.21 4.72
C LEU A 15 -12.01 14.25 5.45
N SER A 16 -13.01 13.72 4.74
CA SER A 16 -13.95 12.74 5.29
C SER A 16 -13.35 11.34 5.29
N LEU A 17 -13.21 10.74 6.48
CA LEU A 17 -12.76 9.35 6.65
C LEU A 17 -13.94 8.41 6.91
N ALA A 18 -13.92 7.22 6.30
CA ALA A 18 -14.92 6.18 6.54
C ALA A 18 -14.99 5.71 8.01
N GLN A 19 -13.94 5.95 8.80
CA GLN A 19 -13.83 5.56 10.21
C GLN A 19 -14.18 6.70 11.19
N GLU A 20 -14.76 7.81 10.72
CA GLU A 20 -15.15 8.91 11.59
C GLU A 20 -16.27 8.50 12.58
N PRO A 21 -16.24 9.01 13.82
CA PRO A 21 -17.32 8.79 14.78
C PRO A 21 -18.65 9.32 14.23
N ALA A 22 -19.69 8.50 14.26
CA ALA A 22 -21.02 8.92 13.82
C ALA A 22 -21.55 10.06 14.72
N ARG A 23 -22.14 11.09 14.11
CA ARG A 23 -22.78 12.23 14.80
C ARG A 23 -21.83 13.08 15.66
N CYS A 24 -20.57 13.23 15.27
CA CYS A 24 -19.64 14.13 15.96
C CYS A 24 -19.85 15.61 15.57
N SER A 25 -19.68 16.50 16.54
CA SER A 25 -19.53 17.95 16.33
C SER A 25 -18.21 18.27 15.62
N GLY A 26 -18.09 19.46 15.05
CA GLY A 26 -16.85 19.90 14.39
C GLY A 26 -15.62 19.83 15.30
N ALA A 27 -15.78 20.13 16.59
CA ALA A 27 -14.71 20.07 17.59
C ALA A 27 -14.29 18.62 17.91
N GLU A 28 -15.24 17.72 18.13
CA GLU A 28 -14.96 16.29 18.37
C GLU A 28 -14.27 15.64 17.16
N ARG A 29 -14.69 16.04 15.96
CA ARG A 29 -14.07 15.59 14.71
C ARG A 29 -12.63 16.08 14.59
N GLU A 30 -12.34 17.33 14.96
CA GLU A 30 -10.96 17.84 14.97
C GLU A 30 -10.09 17.05 15.97
N VAL A 31 -10.62 16.73 17.15
CA VAL A 31 -9.93 15.89 18.14
C VAL A 31 -9.60 14.53 17.55
N PHE A 32 -10.56 13.87 16.89
CA PHE A 32 -10.31 12.60 16.20
C PHE A 32 -9.24 12.72 15.12
N LEU A 33 -9.28 13.75 14.27
CA LEU A 33 -8.26 13.93 13.23
C LEU A 33 -6.87 14.13 13.83
N ARG A 34 -6.75 14.78 15.00
CA ARG A 34 -5.48 14.92 15.73
C ARG A 34 -4.96 13.60 16.31
N THR A 35 -5.81 12.60 16.53
CA THR A 35 -5.34 11.25 16.93
C THR A 35 -4.78 10.47 15.74
N VAL A 36 -5.24 10.78 14.53
CA VAL A 36 -4.82 10.11 13.29
C VAL A 36 -3.64 10.82 12.63
N LEU A 37 -3.55 12.14 12.80
CA LEU A 37 -2.56 13.03 12.19
C LEU A 37 -1.94 13.96 13.22
N ASP A 38 -0.62 14.04 13.23
CA ASP A 38 0.09 15.08 13.98
C ASP A 38 0.07 16.40 13.17
N LEU A 39 -0.86 17.29 13.52
CA LEU A 39 -0.99 18.61 12.89
C LEU A 39 0.18 19.55 13.22
N GLY A 40 1.01 19.23 14.21
CA GLY A 40 2.23 19.95 14.53
C GLY A 40 3.35 19.74 13.51
N GLN A 41 3.30 18.64 12.74
CA GLN A 41 4.28 18.35 11.69
C GLN A 41 3.93 19.09 10.40
N ALA A 42 4.39 20.35 10.29
CA ALA A 42 4.03 21.25 9.20
C ALA A 42 4.27 20.66 7.81
N LEU A 43 5.41 19.98 7.61
CA LEU A 43 5.76 19.34 6.34
C LEU A 43 4.82 18.19 5.97
N SER A 44 4.43 17.36 6.94
CA SER A 44 3.49 16.25 6.71
C SER A 44 2.09 16.77 6.35
N VAL A 45 1.61 17.80 7.04
CA VAL A 45 0.33 18.47 6.74
C VAL A 45 0.38 19.12 5.36
N HIS A 46 1.48 19.78 5.01
CA HIS A 46 1.66 20.39 3.70
C HIS A 46 1.67 19.35 2.59
N ALA A 47 2.47 18.30 2.72
CA ALA A 47 2.56 17.21 1.75
C ALA A 47 1.20 16.52 1.55
N LEU A 48 0.49 16.22 2.64
CA LEU A 48 -0.85 15.64 2.57
C LEU A 48 -1.84 16.60 1.89
N GLY A 49 -1.89 17.87 2.31
CA GLY A 49 -2.76 18.87 1.70
C GLY A 49 -2.50 19.08 0.20
N ALA A 50 -1.23 19.05 -0.21
CA ALA A 50 -0.82 19.12 -1.60
C ALA A 50 -1.25 17.86 -2.39
N LEU A 51 -1.11 16.67 -1.80
CA LEU A 51 -1.59 15.41 -2.39
C LEU A 51 -3.11 15.42 -2.57
N LEU A 52 -3.86 15.88 -1.57
CA LEU A 52 -5.33 16.00 -1.66
C LEU A 52 -5.73 16.97 -2.78
N ARG A 53 -5.07 18.13 -2.86
CA ARG A 53 -5.29 19.07 -3.97
C ARG A 53 -4.97 18.42 -5.32
N HIS A 54 -3.90 17.65 -5.41
CA HIS A 54 -3.53 16.96 -6.64
C HIS A 54 -4.59 15.92 -7.03
N LEU A 55 -5.12 15.16 -6.06
CA LEU A 55 -6.21 14.20 -6.29
C LEU A 55 -7.46 14.92 -6.81
N ASP A 56 -7.87 16.03 -6.19
CA ASP A 56 -9.05 16.79 -6.63
C ASP A 56 -8.91 17.32 -8.07
N LEU A 57 -7.72 17.80 -8.44
CA LEU A 57 -7.45 18.34 -9.78
C LEU A 57 -7.33 17.26 -10.86
N ASN A 58 -6.91 16.05 -10.48
CA ASN A 58 -6.59 14.97 -11.44
C ASN A 58 -7.54 13.77 -11.32
N TRP A 59 -8.60 13.86 -10.51
CA TRP A 59 -9.47 12.72 -10.21
C TRP A 59 -10.03 12.05 -11.47
N ALA A 60 -10.48 12.84 -12.44
CA ALA A 60 -11.00 12.33 -13.72
C ALA A 60 -9.98 11.52 -14.53
N ASN A 61 -8.67 11.76 -14.35
CA ASN A 61 -7.60 11.00 -15.01
C ASN A 61 -7.19 9.76 -14.22
N LEU A 62 -7.48 9.72 -12.91
CA LEU A 62 -7.08 8.65 -11.99
C LEU A 62 -8.20 7.62 -11.77
N SER A 63 -9.45 8.06 -11.89
CA SER A 63 -10.64 7.26 -11.64
C SER A 63 -11.43 7.04 -12.93
N LEU A 64 -11.89 5.81 -13.12
CA LEU A 64 -12.84 5.49 -14.19
C LEU A 64 -14.25 6.02 -13.89
N ASN A 65 -14.53 6.36 -12.63
CA ASN A 65 -15.77 7.02 -12.23
C ASN A 65 -15.59 8.54 -12.31
N LEU A 66 -15.84 9.08 -13.50
CA LEU A 66 -15.70 10.51 -13.82
C LEU A 66 -16.59 11.43 -12.97
N TYR A 67 -17.70 10.90 -12.43
CA TYR A 67 -18.65 11.65 -11.60
C TYR A 67 -18.50 11.38 -10.10
N GLY A 68 -17.66 10.41 -9.72
CA GLY A 68 -17.37 10.10 -8.34
C GLY A 68 -16.44 11.13 -7.71
N LYS A 69 -16.38 11.14 -6.38
CA LYS A 69 -15.33 11.83 -5.61
C LYS A 69 -14.39 10.79 -4.99
N PRO A 70 -13.14 11.16 -4.68
CA PRO A 70 -12.25 10.28 -3.92
C PRO A 70 -12.87 9.95 -2.56
N GLU A 71 -12.96 8.66 -2.26
CA GLU A 71 -13.29 8.17 -0.92
C GLU A 71 -12.02 7.80 -0.16
N PHE A 72 -11.84 8.38 1.02
CA PHE A 72 -10.69 8.15 1.87
C PHE A 72 -11.04 7.15 2.97
N LEU A 73 -10.54 5.92 2.86
CA LEU A 73 -10.86 4.85 3.82
C LEU A 73 -10.14 5.04 5.16
N ARG A 74 -8.85 5.38 5.11
CA ARG A 74 -8.00 5.52 6.29
C ARG A 74 -6.79 6.38 5.98
N LEU A 75 -6.39 7.21 6.94
CA LEU A 75 -5.06 7.82 6.97
C LEU A 75 -4.16 7.01 7.90
N LYS A 76 -2.98 6.63 7.40
CA LYS A 76 -1.97 5.90 8.17
C LYS A 76 -0.68 6.71 8.17
N ARG A 77 -0.20 7.03 9.37
CA ARG A 77 1.17 7.55 9.54
C ARG A 77 2.17 6.42 9.32
N VAL A 78 3.19 6.70 8.53
CA VAL A 78 4.33 5.81 8.33
C VAL A 78 5.53 6.45 9.02
N SER A 79 6.15 5.73 9.94
CA SER A 79 7.42 6.11 10.55
C SER A 79 8.55 5.34 9.89
N LEU A 80 9.64 6.02 9.55
CA LEU A 80 10.84 5.35 9.06
C LEU A 80 11.58 4.61 10.18
N ALA A 81 11.34 4.95 11.46
CA ALA A 81 11.95 4.24 12.59
C ALA A 81 11.47 2.77 12.70
N ASP A 82 10.26 2.49 12.19
CA ASP A 82 9.64 1.16 12.25
C ASP A 82 10.00 0.28 11.04
N ILE A 83 10.86 0.80 10.14
CA ILE A 83 11.28 0.15 8.90
C ILE A 83 12.81 0.02 8.91
N VAL A 84 13.31 -1.15 8.51
CA VAL A 84 14.75 -1.35 8.30
C VAL A 84 15.17 -0.57 7.05
N CYS A 85 16.09 0.38 7.20
CA CYS A 85 16.69 1.10 6.08
C CYS A 85 17.59 0.16 5.28
N ILE A 86 17.27 -0.03 4.00
CA ILE A 86 18.03 -0.85 3.05
C ILE A 86 18.17 -0.02 1.78
N ASP A 87 19.39 0.15 1.29
CA ASP A 87 19.67 0.85 0.03
C ASP A 87 19.46 -0.06 -1.19
N GLU A 88 19.39 0.55 -2.38
CA GLU A 88 19.17 -0.17 -3.64
C GLU A 88 20.33 -1.12 -3.97
N ASP A 89 21.57 -0.76 -3.61
CA ASP A 89 22.75 -1.61 -3.82
C ASP A 89 22.66 -2.89 -2.98
N THR A 90 22.17 -2.81 -1.75
CA THR A 90 21.92 -3.96 -0.89
C THR A 90 20.78 -4.81 -1.44
N TYR A 91 19.68 -4.21 -1.90
CA TYR A 91 18.60 -4.95 -2.54
C TYR A 91 19.08 -5.74 -3.77
N SER A 92 19.94 -5.11 -4.58
CA SER A 92 20.56 -5.70 -5.77
C SER A 92 21.56 -6.79 -5.40
N GLY A 93 22.50 -6.51 -4.50
CA GLY A 93 23.56 -7.42 -4.07
C GLY A 93 23.05 -8.66 -3.34
N LEU A 94 21.95 -8.54 -2.59
CA LEU A 94 21.25 -9.68 -1.99
C LEU A 94 20.21 -10.32 -2.91
N GLN A 95 20.01 -9.79 -4.11
CA GLN A 95 19.06 -10.27 -5.10
C GLN A 95 17.63 -10.43 -4.51
N VAL A 96 17.22 -9.47 -3.68
CA VAL A 96 15.91 -9.47 -3.01
C VAL A 96 14.79 -9.42 -4.05
N PHE A 97 14.99 -8.57 -5.05
CA PHE A 97 14.19 -8.49 -6.26
C PHE A 97 15.12 -8.57 -7.48
N SER A 98 14.62 -9.12 -8.57
CA SER A 98 15.37 -9.18 -9.83
C SER A 98 14.44 -8.87 -11.00
N ALA A 99 14.72 -7.81 -11.76
CA ALA A 99 14.01 -7.52 -12.99
C ALA A 99 14.69 -8.25 -14.16
N LEU A 100 14.09 -9.33 -14.65
CA LEU A 100 14.53 -9.99 -15.87
C LEU A 100 13.94 -9.25 -17.08
N ALA A 101 14.82 -8.68 -17.90
CA ALA A 101 14.42 -8.06 -19.16
C ALA A 101 13.80 -9.11 -20.11
N HIS A 102 12.82 -8.68 -20.90
CA HIS A 102 12.22 -9.54 -21.90
C HIS A 102 13.27 -9.99 -22.94
N PRO A 103 13.29 -11.28 -23.33
CA PRO A 103 14.31 -11.83 -24.25
C PRO A 103 14.25 -11.16 -25.64
N ALA A 104 13.07 -10.77 -26.11
CA ALA A 104 12.95 -9.91 -27.27
C ALA A 104 13.36 -8.46 -26.93
N GLY A 105 14.51 -8.03 -27.44
CA GLY A 105 15.07 -6.68 -27.22
C GLY A 105 14.14 -5.53 -27.58
N LEU A 106 13.25 -5.73 -28.56
CA LEU A 106 12.25 -4.74 -29.00
C LEU A 106 11.25 -4.35 -27.89
N ARG A 107 11.03 -5.23 -26.91
CA ARG A 107 10.12 -4.95 -25.79
C ARG A 107 10.86 -4.45 -24.55
N ARG A 108 12.20 -4.32 -24.57
CA ARG A 108 12.97 -3.91 -23.40
C ARG A 108 12.56 -2.48 -23.00
N GLY A 109 12.06 -2.32 -21.77
CA GLY A 109 11.56 -1.03 -21.26
C GLY A 109 10.06 -0.77 -21.46
N ALA A 110 9.33 -1.59 -22.22
CA ALA A 110 7.87 -1.47 -22.32
C ALA A 110 7.18 -1.81 -20.99
N ARG A 111 6.07 -1.12 -20.65
CA ARG A 111 5.29 -1.40 -19.43
C ARG A 111 4.87 -2.88 -19.40
N GLY A 112 5.21 -3.59 -18.33
CA GLY A 112 4.90 -5.02 -18.16
C GLY A 112 5.83 -6.00 -18.90
N SER A 113 6.89 -5.51 -19.55
CA SER A 113 7.85 -6.32 -20.29
C SER A 113 8.87 -7.02 -19.38
N ALA A 114 9.31 -6.34 -18.32
CA ALA A 114 10.16 -6.96 -17.31
C ALA A 114 9.34 -7.91 -16.45
N ARG A 115 9.83 -9.13 -16.29
CA ARG A 115 9.29 -10.11 -15.34
C ARG A 115 10.21 -10.22 -14.15
N GLU A 116 9.68 -10.67 -13.03
CA GLU A 116 10.54 -11.06 -11.91
C GLU A 116 11.41 -12.26 -12.34
N GLY A 117 12.72 -12.13 -12.16
CA GLY A 117 13.70 -13.18 -12.38
C GLY A 117 13.87 -14.08 -11.16
N LEU A 118 15.00 -14.78 -11.09
CA LEU A 118 15.38 -15.48 -9.85
C LEU A 118 15.67 -14.43 -8.77
N SER A 119 15.00 -14.52 -7.63
CA SER A 119 15.16 -13.59 -6.51
C SER A 119 14.63 -14.19 -5.22
N LEU A 120 14.98 -13.60 -4.08
CA LEU A 120 14.40 -13.99 -2.79
C LEU A 120 12.87 -13.79 -2.79
N TYR A 121 12.38 -12.73 -3.42
CA TYR A 121 10.94 -12.51 -3.57
C TYR A 121 10.26 -13.64 -4.35
N GLN A 122 10.86 -14.12 -5.44
CA GLN A 122 10.34 -15.26 -6.21
C GLN A 122 10.35 -16.55 -5.36
N LEU A 123 11.42 -16.77 -4.58
CA LEU A 123 11.57 -17.96 -3.74
C LEU A 123 10.56 -18.01 -2.59
N LEU A 124 10.33 -16.87 -1.93
CA LEU A 124 9.39 -16.73 -0.80
C LEU A 124 7.94 -16.54 -1.28
N GLY A 125 7.73 -16.14 -2.53
CA GLY A 125 6.45 -15.80 -3.13
C GLY A 125 5.54 -17.00 -3.41
N LYS A 126 5.17 -17.78 -2.39
CA LYS A 126 4.22 -18.90 -2.50
C LYS A 126 2.78 -18.47 -2.16
N CYS A 127 2.37 -17.29 -2.62
CA CYS A 127 1.05 -16.73 -2.30
C CYS A 127 -0.04 -17.30 -3.21
N ALA A 128 -1.22 -17.59 -2.65
CA ALA A 128 -2.34 -18.13 -3.42
C ALA A 128 -3.00 -17.11 -4.38
N SER A 129 -2.79 -15.81 -4.16
CA SER A 129 -3.43 -14.71 -4.89
C SER A 129 -2.45 -13.62 -5.30
N ARG A 130 -2.79 -12.86 -6.36
CA ARG A 130 -2.00 -11.71 -6.82
C ARG A 130 -1.90 -10.61 -5.75
N LEU A 131 -2.94 -10.45 -4.95
CA LEU A 131 -2.95 -9.51 -3.82
C LEU A 131 -1.95 -9.93 -2.74
N GLY A 132 -1.84 -11.24 -2.46
CA GLY A 132 -0.84 -11.78 -1.55
C GLY A 132 0.58 -11.50 -2.02
N HIS A 133 0.86 -11.70 -3.32
CA HIS A 133 2.14 -11.35 -3.92
C HIS A 133 2.47 -9.85 -3.80
N ALA A 134 1.49 -8.98 -4.07
CA ALA A 134 1.66 -7.54 -3.92
C ALA A 134 1.95 -7.15 -2.46
N ALA A 135 1.24 -7.76 -1.50
CA ALA A 135 1.48 -7.55 -0.07
C ALA A 135 2.88 -8.03 0.35
N LEU A 136 3.31 -9.22 -0.08
CA LEU A 136 4.66 -9.73 0.19
C LEU A 136 5.74 -8.80 -0.36
N ARG A 137 5.55 -8.25 -1.57
CA ARG A 137 6.49 -7.28 -2.14
C ARG A 137 6.64 -6.05 -1.26
N VAL A 138 5.54 -5.52 -0.72
CA VAL A 138 5.57 -4.39 0.23
C VAL A 138 6.31 -4.78 1.51
N LEU A 139 6.04 -5.97 2.06
CA LEU A 139 6.73 -6.46 3.26
C LEU A 139 8.25 -6.58 3.07
N MET A 140 8.69 -7.04 1.90
CA MET A 140 10.11 -7.20 1.59
C MET A 140 10.80 -5.88 1.22
N ARG A 141 10.07 -4.88 0.71
CA ARG A 141 10.59 -3.52 0.49
C ARG A 141 10.65 -2.66 1.74
N HIS A 142 9.83 -2.99 2.74
CA HIS A 142 9.78 -2.28 4.00
C HIS A 142 9.78 -3.27 5.17
N PRO A 143 10.89 -4.00 5.39
CA PRO A 143 10.99 -4.92 6.51
C PRO A 143 10.76 -4.16 7.81
N SER A 144 9.96 -4.72 8.71
CA SER A 144 9.63 -4.05 9.97
C SER A 144 10.75 -4.26 10.99
N SER A 145 11.10 -3.20 11.71
CA SER A 145 11.98 -3.26 12.90
C SER A 145 11.20 -3.43 14.21
N GLU A 146 9.87 -3.40 14.16
CA GLU A 146 9.00 -3.47 15.34
C GLU A 146 8.81 -4.92 15.81
N LEU A 147 9.40 -5.26 16.97
CA LEU A 147 9.40 -6.61 17.53
C LEU A 147 7.99 -7.20 17.69
N ALA A 148 7.03 -6.42 18.19
CA ALA A 148 5.65 -6.87 18.39
C ALA A 148 4.94 -7.23 17.06
N THR A 149 5.29 -6.54 15.96
CA THR A 149 4.78 -6.89 14.64
C THR A 149 5.45 -8.14 14.09
N LEU A 150 6.76 -8.32 14.32
CA LEU A 150 7.48 -9.52 13.92
C LEU A 150 6.98 -10.77 14.65
N GLN A 151 6.81 -10.69 15.97
CA GLN A 151 6.28 -11.79 16.79
C GLN A 151 4.89 -12.23 16.32
N ARG A 152 3.94 -11.30 16.18
CA ARG A 152 2.59 -11.63 15.68
C ARG A 152 2.60 -12.30 14.30
N ARG A 153 3.52 -11.91 13.42
CA ARG A 153 3.65 -12.56 12.10
C ARG A 153 4.21 -13.97 12.24
N LEU A 154 5.21 -14.17 13.11
CA LEU A 154 5.79 -15.47 13.38
C LEU A 154 4.78 -16.42 14.05
N ASP A 155 3.96 -15.93 14.98
CA ASP A 155 2.89 -16.73 15.63
C ASP A 155 1.91 -17.28 14.59
N VAL A 156 1.52 -16.46 13.60
CA VAL A 156 0.64 -16.89 12.51
C VAL A 156 1.32 -17.92 11.62
N ILE A 157 2.61 -17.73 11.30
CA ILE A 157 3.38 -18.69 10.52
C ILE A 157 3.49 -20.02 11.28
N GLU A 158 3.83 -19.99 12.57
CA GLU A 158 3.93 -21.16 13.42
C GLU A 158 2.60 -21.92 13.44
N PHE A 159 1.49 -21.21 13.69
CA PHE A 159 0.15 -21.80 13.69
C PHE A 159 -0.13 -22.56 12.39
N PHE A 160 0.12 -21.95 11.22
CA PHE A 160 -0.18 -22.58 9.94
C PHE A 160 0.87 -23.59 9.45
N THR A 161 2.04 -23.67 10.10
CA THR A 161 3.06 -24.68 9.79
C THR A 161 2.77 -26.02 10.47
N ARG A 162 1.94 -26.01 11.51
CA ARG A 162 1.49 -27.22 12.22
C ARG A 162 0.69 -28.15 11.30
N PRO A 163 1.02 -29.46 11.21
CA PRO A 163 0.34 -30.40 10.31
C PRO A 163 -1.17 -30.47 10.49
N GLU A 164 -1.65 -30.26 11.72
CA GLU A 164 -3.08 -30.29 12.06
C GLU A 164 -3.86 -29.18 11.33
N ASN A 165 -3.20 -28.07 11.02
CA ASN A 165 -3.78 -26.90 10.36
C ASN A 165 -3.62 -26.91 8.83
N ASP A 166 -3.00 -27.94 8.24
CA ASP A 166 -2.76 -28.00 6.79
C ASP A 166 -4.05 -27.96 5.97
N SER A 167 -5.08 -28.69 6.41
CA SER A 167 -6.38 -28.70 5.74
C SER A 167 -7.03 -27.30 5.74
N LEU A 168 -6.98 -26.60 6.87
CA LEU A 168 -7.44 -25.22 7.01
C LEU A 168 -6.66 -24.26 6.09
N MET A 169 -5.32 -24.36 6.09
CA MET A 169 -4.47 -23.55 5.23
C MET A 169 -4.81 -23.75 3.74
N ARG A 170 -4.99 -24.99 3.29
CA ARG A 170 -5.39 -25.31 1.91
C ARG A 170 -6.75 -24.73 1.56
N ASN A 171 -7.72 -24.79 2.46
CA ASN A 171 -9.06 -24.23 2.25
C ASN A 171 -9.05 -22.70 2.16
N ILE A 172 -8.25 -22.03 3.00
CA ILE A 172 -8.07 -20.57 2.92
C ILE A 172 -7.38 -20.22 1.59
N CYS A 173 -6.30 -20.89 1.24
CA CYS A 173 -5.57 -20.65 0.00
C CYS A 173 -6.44 -20.86 -1.25
N SER A 174 -7.28 -21.90 -1.28
CA SER A 174 -8.19 -22.15 -2.40
C SER A 174 -9.21 -21.02 -2.56
N SER A 175 -9.74 -20.52 -1.45
CA SER A 175 -10.69 -19.40 -1.42
C SER A 175 -10.05 -18.09 -1.89
N LEU A 176 -8.84 -17.78 -1.39
CA LEU A 176 -8.12 -16.55 -1.71
C LEU A 176 -7.70 -16.46 -3.19
N ARG A 177 -7.51 -17.60 -3.88
CA ARG A 177 -7.09 -17.64 -5.29
C ARG A 177 -8.04 -16.87 -6.22
N TYR A 178 -9.34 -16.84 -5.89
CA TYR A 178 -10.35 -16.21 -6.73
C TYR A 178 -10.60 -14.73 -6.39
N ILE A 179 -10.06 -14.24 -5.26
CA ILE A 179 -10.17 -12.85 -4.87
C ILE A 179 -9.27 -12.01 -5.78
N ARG A 180 -9.89 -11.12 -6.56
CA ARG A 180 -9.17 -10.16 -7.41
C ARG A 180 -9.39 -8.76 -6.88
N ASN A 181 -8.41 -7.89 -7.13
CA ASN A 181 -8.59 -6.48 -6.85
C ASN A 181 -9.72 -5.94 -7.72
N VAL A 182 -10.82 -5.51 -7.09
CA VAL A 182 -11.99 -4.95 -7.78
C VAL A 182 -11.62 -3.65 -8.50
N ASN A 183 -10.57 -2.95 -8.04
CA ASN A 183 -10.15 -1.65 -8.57
C ASN A 183 -9.11 -1.73 -9.72
N VAL A 184 -8.69 -2.93 -10.16
CA VAL A 184 -7.65 -3.09 -11.20
C VAL A 184 -8.23 -3.63 -12.52
N ARG A 185 -9.51 -4.01 -12.57
CA ARG A 185 -10.10 -4.74 -13.70
C ARG A 185 -10.86 -3.85 -14.68
N HIS A 186 -10.21 -2.85 -15.28
CA HIS A 186 -10.72 -2.28 -16.56
C HIS A 186 -9.63 -1.76 -17.52
N SER A 187 -8.33 -1.84 -17.17
CA SER A 187 -7.23 -1.42 -18.06
C SER A 187 -6.76 -2.51 -19.05
N LEU A 188 -7.57 -3.53 -19.33
CA LEU A 188 -7.22 -4.61 -20.28
C LEU A 188 -8.17 -4.75 -21.49
N PHE A 189 -9.05 -3.78 -21.73
CA PHE A 189 -9.71 -3.66 -23.03
C PHE A 189 -9.52 -2.24 -23.57
N GLY A 190 -8.38 -2.06 -24.24
CA GLY A 190 -8.09 -0.94 -25.12
C GLY A 190 -7.22 -1.50 -26.23
N ILE A 191 -7.88 -1.91 -27.31
CA ILE A 191 -7.32 -1.79 -28.66
C ILE A 191 -7.01 -0.30 -28.87
#